data_AF-A0A699SLB8-F1
#
_entry.id   AF-A0A699SLB8-F1
#
_cell.length_a   1.000
_cell.length_b   1.000
_cell.length_c   1.000
_cell.angle_alpha   90.00
_cell.angle_beta   90.00
_cell.angle_gamma   90.00
#
_symmetry.space_group_name_H-M   'P 1'
#
loop_
_entity.id
_entity.type
_entity.pdbx_description
1 polymer ?
#
loop_
_entity_poly.entity_id
_entity_poly.type
_entity_poly.pdbx_seq_one_letter_code
_entity_poly.pdbx_strand_id
1 'polypeptide(L)'
;YLQAVRTILGYKNGFVCGCLVYFSIFKTGVVYTLTCATSMRAILQSNCYHKEGHDAACEFENKYYMLMFGIVQIVVSQIPNIFHTKWLSIIAAVMSFTYSFIGMGLGL
;
A
#
# COMPACT_ATOMS: atom_id res chain seq x y z
N TYR A 1 9.60 19.39 5.17
CA TYR A 1 10.04 19.14 3.77
C TYR A 1 9.83 20.36 2.87
N LEU A 2 8.59 20.73 2.53
CA LEU A 2 8.32 21.80 1.55
C LEU A 2 8.91 23.18 1.92
N GLN A 3 8.87 23.55 3.20
CA GLN A 3 9.52 24.78 3.68
C GLN A 3 11.03 24.77 3.44
N ALA A 4 11.71 23.64 3.72
CA ALA A 4 13.15 23.50 3.49
C ALA A 4 13.51 23.58 2.00
N VAL A 5 12.73 22.92 1.12
CA VAL A 5 12.94 22.98 -0.33
C VAL A 5 12.78 24.40 -0.86
N ARG A 6 11.77 25.14 -0.36
CA ARG A 6 11.54 26.53 -0.77
C ARG A 6 12.69 27.46 -0.35
N THR A 7 13.26 27.24 0.83
CA THR A 7 14.39 28.04 1.34
C THR A 7 15.69 27.76 0.59
N ILE A 8 15.97 26.50 0.23
CA ILE A 8 17.24 26.11 -0.39
C ILE A 8 17.22 26.28 -1.92
N LEU A 9 16.12 25.92 -2.56
CA LEU A 9 16.04 25.76 -4.02
C LEU A 9 15.27 26.89 -4.72
N GLY A 10 14.70 27.82 -3.94
CA GLY A 10 13.89 28.93 -4.42
C GLY A 10 12.42 28.56 -4.71
N TYR A 11 11.60 29.58 -4.94
CA TYR A 11 10.14 29.45 -5.03
C TYR A 11 9.66 28.59 -6.20
N LYS A 12 10.18 28.82 -7.41
CA LYS A 12 9.77 28.06 -8.62
C LYS A 12 10.08 26.57 -8.50
N ASN A 13 11.27 26.21 -8.02
CA ASN A 13 11.66 24.81 -7.87
C ASN A 13 10.91 24.14 -6.71
N GLY A 14 10.66 24.86 -5.61
CA GLY A 14 9.82 24.37 -4.52
C GLY A 14 8.39 24.04 -4.96
N PHE A 15 7.83 24.82 -5.88
CA PHE A 15 6.51 24.52 -6.46
C PHE A 15 6.53 23.23 -7.29
N VAL A 16 7.51 23.05 -8.18
CA VAL A 16 7.65 21.84 -9.00
C VAL A 16 7.84 20.60 -8.12
N CYS A 17 8.74 20.65 -7.12
CA CYS A 17 8.93 19.55 -6.17
C CYS A 17 7.65 19.24 -5.38
N GLY A 18 6.88 20.26 -4.98
CA GLY A 18 5.59 20.06 -4.32
C GLY A 18 4.60 19.29 -5.18
N CYS A 19 4.49 19.66 -6.47
CA CYS A 19 3.65 18.93 -7.42
C CYS A 19 4.08 17.47 -7.57
N LEU A 20 5.40 17.20 -7.69
CA LEU A 20 5.93 15.84 -7.81
C LEU A 20 5.66 14.99 -6.57
N VAL A 21 5.83 15.55 -5.37
CA VAL A 21 5.54 14.85 -4.12
C VAL A 21 4.05 14.54 -4.00
N TYR A 22 3.18 15.50 -4.31
CA TYR A 22 1.74 15.28 -4.27
C TYR A 22 1.31 14.18 -5.24
N PHE A 23 1.80 14.23 -6.49
CA PHE A 23 1.56 13.19 -7.48
C PHE A 23 2.06 11.82 -7.00
N SER A 24 3.26 11.77 -6.40
CA SER A 24 3.84 10.53 -5.90
C SER A 24 3.00 9.91 -4.79
N ILE A 25 2.50 10.71 -3.84
CA ILE A 25 1.63 10.24 -2.75
C ILE A 25 0.30 9.74 -3.33
N PHE A 26 -0.32 10.50 -4.22
CA PHE A 26 -1.58 10.11 -4.88
C PHE A 26 -1.44 8.79 -5.66
N LYS A 27 -0.43 8.71 -6.54
CA LYS A 27 -0.13 7.51 -7.32
C LYS A 27 0.10 6.31 -6.42
N THR A 28 0.85 6.50 -5.34
CA THR A 28 1.14 5.43 -4.38
C THR A 28 -0.13 4.91 -3.72
N GLY A 29 -1.05 5.80 -3.31
CA GLY A 29 -2.36 5.39 -2.76
C GLY A 29 -3.21 4.57 -3.74
N VAL A 30 -3.25 4.97 -5.01
CA VAL A 30 -3.95 4.23 -6.07
C VAL A 30 -3.34 2.85 -6.27
N VAL A 31 -2.01 2.76 -6.42
CA VAL A 31 -1.31 1.49 -6.64
C VAL A 31 -1.52 0.53 -5.46
N TYR A 32 -1.39 1.00 -4.23
CA TYR A 32 -1.64 0.15 -3.06
C TYR A 32 -3.07 -0.39 -3.02
N THR A 33 -4.06 0.44 -3.37
CA THR A 33 -5.47 0.00 -3.43
C THR A 33 -5.69 -1.11 -4.45
N LEU A 34 -5.12 -0.95 -5.65
CA LEU A 34 -5.18 -1.97 -6.70
C LEU A 34 -4.48 -3.27 -6.25
N THR A 35 -3.26 -3.18 -5.75
CA THR A 35 -2.45 -4.32 -5.32
C THR A 35 -3.10 -5.07 -4.15
N CYS A 36 -3.66 -4.37 -3.16
CA CYS A 36 -4.36 -5.03 -2.04
C CYS A 36 -5.61 -5.76 -2.53
N ALA A 37 -6.39 -5.16 -3.42
CA ALA A 37 -7.60 -5.78 -3.96
C ALA A 37 -7.29 -7.05 -4.77
N THR A 38 -6.28 -7.00 -5.66
CA THR A 38 -5.89 -8.17 -6.46
C THR A 38 -5.28 -9.27 -5.59
N SER A 39 -4.47 -8.92 -4.59
CA SER A 39 -3.89 -9.89 -3.65
C SER A 39 -5.00 -10.59 -2.83
N MET A 40 -5.97 -9.84 -2.32
CA MET A 40 -7.08 -10.40 -1.54
C MET A 40 -7.96 -11.32 -2.40
N ARG A 41 -8.28 -10.91 -3.64
CA ARG A 41 -8.95 -11.78 -4.63
C ARG A 41 -8.18 -13.08 -4.84
N ALA A 42 -6.87 -13.00 -5.07
CA ALA A 42 -6.05 -14.18 -5.34
C ALA A 42 -6.03 -15.16 -4.16
N ILE A 43 -5.93 -14.65 -2.93
CA ILE A 43 -6.00 -15.48 -1.70
C ILE A 43 -7.36 -16.18 -1.56
N LEU A 44 -8.45 -15.47 -1.80
CA LEU A 44 -9.79 -16.06 -1.72
C LEU A 44 -10.03 -17.11 -2.80
N GLN A 45 -9.54 -16.82 -4.01
CA GLN A 45 -9.59 -17.76 -5.13
C GLN A 45 -8.75 -19.00 -4.84
N SER A 46 -7.52 -18.86 -4.32
CA SER A 46 -6.70 -20.02 -3.93
C SER A 46 -7.34 -20.85 -2.82
N ASN A 47 -7.94 -20.20 -1.82
CA ASN A 47 -8.64 -20.89 -0.74
C ASN A 47 -9.88 -21.65 -1.24
N CYS A 48 -10.61 -21.05 -2.20
CA CYS A 48 -11.76 -21.70 -2.84
C CYS A 48 -11.33 -22.95 -3.61
N TYR A 49 -10.30 -22.87 -4.46
CA TYR A 49 -9.77 -24.03 -5.17
C TYR A 49 -9.20 -25.11 -4.24
N HIS A 50 -8.62 -24.71 -3.11
CA HIS A 50 -8.12 -25.66 -2.11
C HIS A 50 -9.26 -26.45 -1.43
N LYS A 51 -10.42 -25.81 -1.23
CA LYS A 51 -11.57 -26.41 -0.54
C LYS A 51 -12.51 -27.18 -1.48
N GLU A 52 -12.81 -26.60 -2.63
CA GLU A 52 -13.83 -27.09 -3.57
C GLU A 52 -13.23 -27.88 -4.74
N GLY A 53 -11.90 -27.89 -4.88
CA GLY A 53 -11.19 -28.54 -5.99
C GLY A 53 -10.88 -27.57 -7.14
N HIS A 54 -9.94 -27.97 -8.01
CA HIS A 54 -9.41 -27.12 -9.08
C HIS A 54 -10.44 -26.78 -10.18
N ASP A 55 -11.46 -27.61 -10.34
CA ASP A 55 -12.52 -27.43 -11.36
C ASP A 55 -13.70 -26.58 -10.87
N ALA A 56 -13.64 -26.05 -9.64
CA ALA A 56 -14.70 -25.22 -9.08
C ALA A 56 -14.76 -23.83 -9.74
N ALA A 57 -15.96 -23.32 -9.98
CA ALA A 57 -16.17 -21.97 -10.51
C ALA A 57 -15.96 -20.89 -9.42
N CYS A 58 -14.70 -20.64 -9.07
CA CYS A 58 -14.30 -19.66 -8.06
C CYS A 58 -13.99 -18.29 -8.70
N GLU A 59 -15.01 -17.46 -8.93
CA GLU A 59 -14.81 -16.10 -9.43
C GLU A 59 -15.14 -15.04 -8.37
N PHE A 60 -14.20 -14.13 -8.15
CA PHE A 60 -14.35 -13.01 -7.22
C PHE A 60 -14.03 -11.69 -7.93
N GLU A 61 -14.85 -10.66 -7.69
CA GLU A 61 -14.65 -9.36 -8.31
C GLU A 61 -13.72 -8.45 -7.49
N ASN A 62 -12.77 -7.80 -8.18
CA ASN A 62 -11.83 -6.86 -7.53
C ASN A 62 -12.53 -5.61 -6.97
N LYS A 63 -13.64 -5.18 -7.58
CA LYS A 63 -14.32 -3.92 -7.25
C LYS A 63 -14.77 -3.86 -5.79
N TYR A 64 -15.23 -5.00 -5.27
CA TYR A 64 -15.65 -5.13 -3.88
C TYR A 64 -14.47 -4.94 -2.91
N TYR A 65 -13.33 -5.55 -3.19
CA TYR A 65 -12.14 -5.43 -2.34
C TYR A 65 -11.50 -4.04 -2.41
N MET A 66 -11.54 -3.38 -3.57
CA MET A 66 -11.10 -1.98 -3.70
C MET A 66 -11.94 -1.05 -2.82
N LEU A 67 -13.27 -1.22 -2.83
CA LEU A 67 -14.18 -0.45 -1.98
C LEU A 67 -13.90 -0.69 -0.50
N MET A 68 -13.77 -1.96 -0.08
CA MET A 68 -13.49 -2.31 1.31
C MET A 68 -12.16 -1.74 1.79
N PHE A 69 -11.10 -1.80 0.96
CA PHE A 69 -9.82 -1.19 1.29
C PHE A 69 -9.92 0.33 1.42
N GLY A 70 -10.69 0.99 0.56
CA GLY A 70 -10.97 2.42 0.66
C GLY A 70 -11.67 2.80 1.96
N ILE A 71 -12.64 2.01 2.43
CA ILE A 71 -13.30 2.22 3.73
C ILE A 71 -12.27 2.10 4.86
N VAL A 72 -11.42 1.07 4.85
CA VAL A 72 -10.36 0.90 5.85
C VAL A 72 -9.40 2.09 5.84
N GLN A 73 -9.00 2.59 4.65
CA GLN A 73 -8.17 3.78 4.54
C GLN A 73 -8.83 5.02 5.16
N ILE A 74 -10.13 5.23 4.95
CA ILE A 74 -10.87 6.36 5.54
C ILE A 74 -10.82 6.26 7.07
N VAL A 75 -11.08 5.07 7.62
CA VAL A 75 -11.05 4.82 9.07
C VAL A 75 -9.65 5.05 9.65
N VAL A 76 -8.62 4.48 9.02
CA VAL A 76 -7.22 4.64 9.46
C VAL A 76 -6.77 6.11 9.38
N SER A 77 -7.26 6.86 8.38
CA SER A 77 -6.95 8.29 8.23
C SER A 77 -7.55 9.15 9.35
N GLN A 78 -8.55 8.65 10.08
CA GLN A 78 -9.11 9.36 11.24
C GLN A 78 -8.22 9.27 12.49
N ILE A 79 -7.22 8.38 12.52
CA ILE A 79 -6.39 8.17 13.72
C ILE A 79 -5.37 9.32 13.83
N PRO A 80 -5.50 10.21 14.84
CA PRO A 80 -4.58 11.33 15.00
C PRO A 80 -3.22 10.85 15.51
N ASN A 81 -2.14 11.49 15.04
CA ASN A 81 -0.78 11.29 15.57
C ASN A 81 -0.23 9.85 15.57
N ILE A 82 -0.58 9.05 14.56
CA ILE A 82 0.05 7.75 14.30
C ILE A 82 1.59 7.79 14.26
N PHE A 83 2.21 8.89 13.81
CA PHE A 83 3.66 9.05 13.74
C PHE A 83 4.39 9.06 15.10
N HIS A 84 3.71 9.39 16.19
CA HIS A 84 4.29 9.32 17.54
C HIS A 84 4.20 7.92 18.16
N THR A 85 3.52 6.99 17.50
CA THR A 85 3.37 5.63 18.01
C THR A 85 4.53 4.75 17.54
N LYS A 86 5.28 4.18 18.50
CA LYS A 86 6.40 3.27 18.24
C LYS A 86 6.04 2.06 17.37
N TRP A 87 4.75 1.71 17.33
CA TRP A 87 4.24 0.54 16.60
C TRP A 87 4.41 0.62 15.08
N LEU A 88 4.34 1.82 14.47
CA LEU A 88 4.59 1.97 13.03
C LEU A 88 6.00 1.54 12.63
N SER A 89 7.00 1.87 13.46
CA SER A 89 8.39 1.47 13.22
C SER A 89 8.57 -0.04 13.30
N ILE A 90 7.83 -0.70 14.21
CA ILE A 90 7.86 -2.17 14.36
C ILE A 90 7.31 -2.83 13.09
N ILE A 91 6.16 -2.37 12.59
CA ILE A 91 5.58 -2.89 11.34
C ILE A 91 6.53 -2.69 10.16
N ALA A 92 7.12 -1.50 10.04
CA ALA A 92 8.06 -1.20 8.96
C ALA A 92 9.29 -2.13 8.99
N ALA A 93 9.84 -2.39 10.19
CA ALA A 93 10.95 -3.31 10.37
C ALA A 93 10.56 -4.76 9.99
N VAL A 94 9.40 -5.23 10.45
CA VAL A 94 8.89 -6.57 10.11
C VAL A 94 8.74 -6.73 8.60
N MET A 95 8.06 -5.78 7.92
CA MET A 95 7.90 -5.83 6.47
C MET A 95 9.25 -5.84 5.74
N SER A 96 10.22 -5.04 6.19
CA SER A 96 11.56 -4.99 5.60
C SER A 96 12.30 -6.33 5.69
N PHE A 97 12.24 -6.99 6.85
CA PHE A 97 12.83 -8.33 7.02
C PHE A 97 12.10 -9.37 6.16
N THR A 98 10.77 -9.35 6.13
CA THR A 98 9.97 -10.27 5.31
C THR A 98 10.33 -10.16 3.84
N TYR A 99 10.35 -8.95 3.27
CA TYR A 99 10.74 -8.76 1.87
C TYR A 99 12.17 -9.19 1.59
N SER A 100 13.10 -8.93 2.53
CA SER A 100 14.50 -9.37 2.39
C SER A 100 14.62 -10.90 2.37
N PHE A 101 13.89 -11.61 3.23
CA PHE A 101 13.88 -13.08 3.24
C PHE A 101 13.24 -13.67 1.99
N ILE A 102 12.15 -13.08 1.48
CA ILE A 102 11.54 -13.51 0.21
C ILE A 102 12.54 -13.32 -0.94
N GLY A 103 13.21 -12.16 -0.99
CA GLY A 103 14.23 -11.88 -2.01
C GLY A 103 15.41 -12.84 -1.94
N MET A 104 15.88 -13.17 -0.73
CA MET A 104 16.95 -14.15 -0.52
C MET A 104 16.52 -15.56 -0.96
N GLY A 105 15.30 -15.97 -0.63
CA GLY A 105 14.78 -17.31 -0.98
C GLY A 105 14.47 -17.48 -2.47
N LEU A 106 14.13 -16.42 -3.19
CA LEU A 106 13.91 -16.46 -4.65
C LEU A 106 15.19 -16.23 -5.46
N GLY A 107 16.20 -15.60 -4.86
CA GLY A 107 17.46 -15.25 -5.54
C GLY A 107 18.59 -16.27 -5.36
N LEU A 108 18.48 -17.17 -4.37
CA LEU A 108 19.29 -18.38 -4.23
C LEU A 108 18.72 -19.50 -5.10
#